data_AF-A0A1U8KM29-F1
#
_entry.id   AF-A0A1U8KM29-F1
#
_cell.length_a   1.000
_cell.length_b   1.000
_cell.length_c   1.000
_cell.angle_alpha   90.00
_cell.angle_beta   90.00
_cell.angle_gamma   90.00
#
_symmetry.space_group_name_H-M   'P 1'
#
loop_
_entity.id
_entity.type
_entity.pdbx_description
1 polymer ?
#
loop_
_entity_poly.entity_id
_entity_poly.type
_entity_poly.pdbx_seq_one_letter_code
_entity_poly.pdbx_strand_id
1 'polypeptide(L)'
;MMFPSKRPAPDEADKRCESMVPEPKRRATLENAVRSIMGFGGLSLNRIVLNLEPMLRSWVREEVEKAILSSFHPSSRSSLNQIEASRGRSLQLRFVNKLPSTIFTGSKVEAEDGNTIKIILVDAMTETMVSSGSLSSIKIEIVVLNSEFGADERQDWTENEFNASVLRERQGKRPLVTGDVSITLVDGVGNVDNVIFTDNSSWIRSRKFRLGARIVQRISGESKIREATSEAFIVKDHRGELYKKHYPPFLHDEVWRLERIAKDGTFNKRLTSNNIFTVKDFLRLHVIDSSALRHVSE
;
A
#
# COMPACT_ATOMS: atom_id res chain seq x y z
N MET A 1 32.45 -7.38 -71.95
CA MET A 1 32.03 -6.32 -71.01
C MET A 1 30.73 -6.75 -70.38
N MET A 2 30.76 -7.14 -69.10
CA MET A 2 29.59 -7.56 -68.32
C MET A 2 29.21 -6.43 -67.36
N PHE A 3 27.99 -5.93 -67.48
CA PHE A 3 27.30 -5.14 -66.45
C PHE A 3 26.16 -5.98 -65.86
N PRO A 4 25.88 -5.90 -64.54
CA PRO A 4 24.91 -6.76 -63.89
C PRO A 4 23.47 -6.24 -64.01
N SER A 5 22.55 -7.17 -64.23
CA SER A 5 21.10 -6.93 -64.36
C SER A 5 20.40 -6.97 -62.99
N LYS A 6 19.41 -6.09 -62.85
CA LYS A 6 18.57 -5.84 -61.67
C LYS A 6 17.61 -7.00 -61.38
N ARG A 7 17.31 -7.22 -60.09
CA ARG A 7 16.25 -8.12 -59.60
C ARG A 7 14.85 -7.57 -59.95
N PRO A 8 13.85 -8.44 -60.22
CA PRO A 8 12.45 -8.05 -60.16
C PRO A 8 11.80 -8.44 -58.82
N ALA A 9 10.86 -7.60 -58.37
CA ALA A 9 9.82 -7.95 -57.42
C ALA A 9 8.68 -8.72 -58.13
N PRO A 10 7.73 -9.30 -57.36
CA PRO A 10 6.34 -8.96 -57.66
C PRO A 10 5.47 -8.64 -56.44
N ASP A 11 4.50 -7.78 -56.77
CA ASP A 11 3.27 -7.29 -56.13
C ASP A 11 2.43 -8.32 -55.36
N GLU A 12 1.98 -7.96 -54.15
CA GLU A 12 0.61 -7.56 -53.75
C GLU A 12 -0.50 -8.62 -53.91
N ALA A 13 -1.09 -9.00 -52.77
CA ALA A 13 -2.54 -8.95 -52.57
C ALA A 13 -2.92 -9.19 -51.09
N ASP A 14 -3.65 -8.23 -50.55
CA ASP A 14 -4.32 -8.15 -49.25
C ASP A 14 -5.18 -9.38 -48.87
N LYS A 15 -5.19 -9.72 -47.56
CA LYS A 15 -6.40 -9.73 -46.72
C LYS A 15 -6.13 -10.16 -45.26
N ARG A 16 -6.38 -9.19 -44.37
CA ARG A 16 -7.26 -9.28 -43.19
C ARG A 16 -6.65 -9.71 -41.82
N CYS A 17 -6.62 -8.70 -40.94
CA CYS A 17 -6.77 -8.68 -39.47
C CYS A 17 -6.30 -9.88 -38.63
N GLU A 18 -5.28 -9.63 -37.80
CA GLU A 18 -5.34 -10.00 -36.38
C GLU A 18 -4.56 -8.97 -35.54
N SER A 19 -5.29 -8.23 -34.71
CA SER A 19 -4.72 -7.31 -33.71
C SER A 19 -4.12 -8.13 -32.56
N MET A 20 -2.80 -8.07 -32.37
CA MET A 20 -2.19 -8.61 -31.16
C MET A 20 -2.48 -7.67 -29.98
N VAL A 21 -3.43 -8.10 -29.16
CA VAL A 21 -3.78 -7.56 -27.85
C VAL A 21 -2.56 -7.60 -26.93
N PRO A 22 -2.23 -6.54 -26.16
CA PRO A 22 -1.22 -6.64 -25.10
C PRO A 22 -1.74 -7.55 -23.99
N GLU A 23 -1.01 -8.62 -23.69
CA GLU A 23 -1.36 -9.56 -22.62
C GLU A 23 -1.61 -8.83 -21.28
N PRO A 24 -2.66 -9.20 -20.53
CA PRO A 24 -2.95 -8.64 -19.23
C PRO A 24 -1.86 -9.08 -18.24
N LYS A 25 -1.10 -8.10 -17.74
CA LYS A 25 -0.09 -8.29 -16.69
C LYS A 25 -0.71 -9.03 -15.50
N ARG A 26 -0.20 -10.25 -15.29
CA ARG A 26 -0.67 -11.29 -14.38
C ARG A 26 -1.00 -10.77 -12.97
N ARG A 27 -2.18 -11.15 -12.48
CA ARG A 27 -2.57 -11.09 -11.06
C ARG A 27 -1.48 -11.74 -10.20
N ALA A 28 -1.00 -11.03 -9.19
CA ALA A 28 -0.09 -11.57 -8.19
C ALA A 28 -0.87 -12.44 -7.18
N THR A 29 -1.00 -13.73 -7.46
CA THR A 29 -1.58 -14.74 -6.56
C THR A 29 -0.56 -15.16 -5.48
N LEU A 30 -1.07 -15.91 -4.49
CA LEU A 30 -0.38 -16.58 -3.37
C LEU A 30 1.12 -16.92 -3.60
N GLU A 31 1.48 -17.30 -4.82
CA GLU A 31 2.85 -17.57 -5.27
C GLU A 31 3.90 -16.53 -4.86
N ASN A 32 3.59 -15.23 -4.88
CA ASN A 32 4.57 -14.20 -4.50
C ASN A 32 4.81 -14.13 -2.98
N ALA A 33 3.80 -14.50 -2.18
CA ALA A 33 3.94 -14.64 -0.74
C ALA A 33 4.78 -15.87 -0.39
N VAL A 34 4.54 -16.98 -1.11
CA VAL A 34 5.32 -18.22 -0.96
C VAL A 34 6.76 -18.00 -1.45
N ARG A 35 7.00 -17.25 -2.53
CA ARG A 35 8.35 -16.93 -3.04
C ARG A 35 9.16 -16.04 -2.10
N SER A 36 8.51 -15.11 -1.38
CA SER A 36 9.18 -14.32 -0.34
C SER A 36 9.58 -15.16 0.89
N ILE A 37 9.02 -16.36 1.05
CA ILE A 37 9.30 -17.30 2.14
C ILE A 37 10.26 -18.41 1.68
N MET A 38 10.22 -18.82 0.40
CA MET A 38 11.03 -19.90 -0.20
C MET A 38 12.43 -19.46 -0.70
N GLY A 39 12.93 -18.29 -0.28
CA GLY A 39 14.35 -17.96 -0.43
C GLY A 39 15.28 -18.81 0.45
N PHE A 40 14.72 -19.68 1.30
CA PHE A 40 15.42 -20.64 2.14
C PHE A 40 15.01 -22.05 1.74
N GLY A 41 16.02 -22.89 1.50
CA GLY A 41 15.83 -24.30 1.19
C GLY A 41 14.92 -25.00 2.20
N GLY A 42 14.06 -25.87 1.68
CA GLY A 42 13.40 -26.97 2.37
C GLY A 42 12.79 -26.64 3.74
N LEU A 43 11.67 -25.90 3.76
CA LEU A 43 10.82 -25.84 4.96
C LEU A 43 9.51 -26.58 4.71
N SER A 44 9.23 -27.56 5.57
CA SER A 44 8.02 -28.39 5.56
C SER A 44 6.75 -27.53 5.52
N LEU A 45 5.82 -27.88 4.61
CA LEU A 45 4.53 -27.21 4.42
C LEU A 45 3.75 -27.06 5.73
N ASN A 46 3.90 -28.00 6.67
CA ASN A 46 3.24 -27.97 7.97
C ASN A 46 3.63 -26.73 8.79
N ARG A 47 4.88 -26.26 8.69
CA ARG A 47 5.35 -25.05 9.40
C ARG A 47 4.81 -23.77 8.76
N ILE A 48 4.59 -23.79 7.45
CA ILE A 48 3.99 -22.68 6.70
C ILE A 48 2.50 -22.57 7.04
N VAL A 49 1.78 -23.69 7.07
CA VAL A 49 0.36 -23.73 7.43
C VAL A 49 0.14 -23.26 8.86
N LEU A 50 0.94 -23.71 9.84
CA LEU A 50 0.83 -23.26 11.23
C LEU A 50 1.12 -21.76 11.40
N ASN A 51 2.08 -21.21 10.64
CA ASN A 51 2.38 -19.78 10.68
C ASN A 51 1.28 -18.92 10.04
N LEU A 52 0.56 -19.46 9.05
CA LEU A 52 -0.51 -18.77 8.33
C LEU A 52 -1.90 -19.01 8.93
N GLU A 53 -2.10 -20.07 9.71
CA GLU A 53 -3.39 -20.42 10.31
C GLU A 53 -4.03 -19.24 11.08
N PRO A 54 -3.31 -18.49 11.94
CA PRO A 54 -3.91 -17.35 12.63
C PRO A 54 -4.39 -16.26 11.66
N MET A 55 -3.68 -16.06 10.56
CA MET A 55 -4.05 -15.10 9.51
C MET A 55 -5.27 -15.58 8.73
N LEU A 56 -5.28 -16.86 8.32
CA LEU A 56 -6.40 -17.46 7.60
C LEU A 56 -7.68 -17.43 8.44
N ARG A 57 -7.60 -17.78 9.73
CA ARG A 57 -8.74 -17.68 10.66
C ARG A 57 -9.25 -16.24 10.77
N SER A 58 -8.34 -15.26 10.81
CA SER A 58 -8.71 -13.83 10.81
C SER A 58 -9.44 -13.44 9.53
N TRP A 59 -8.94 -13.86 8.36
CA TRP A 59 -9.56 -13.55 7.07
C TRP A 59 -10.93 -14.20 6.91
N VAL A 60 -11.10 -15.44 7.36
CA VAL A 60 -12.40 -16.13 7.34
C VAL A 60 -13.39 -15.41 8.26
N ARG A 61 -12.96 -14.97 9.44
CA ARG A 61 -13.81 -14.19 10.36
C ARG A 61 -14.26 -12.88 9.73
N GLU A 62 -13.34 -12.13 9.13
CA GLU A 62 -13.62 -10.88 8.43
C GLU A 62 -14.66 -11.07 7.32
N GLU A 63 -14.55 -12.16 6.55
CA GLU A 63 -15.52 -12.48 5.49
C GLU A 63 -16.90 -12.87 6.04
N VAL A 64 -16.94 -13.61 7.14
CA VAL A 64 -18.20 -13.96 7.81
C VAL A 64 -18.90 -12.71 8.36
N GLU A 65 -18.16 -11.82 9.01
CA GLU A 65 -18.69 -10.55 9.51
C GLU A 65 -19.21 -9.67 8.35
N LYS A 66 -18.47 -9.60 7.24
CA LYS A 66 -18.91 -8.90 6.02
C LYS A 66 -20.18 -9.52 5.43
N ALA A 67 -20.25 -10.85 5.32
CA ALA A 67 -21.41 -11.57 4.80
C ALA A 67 -22.66 -11.37 5.68
N ILE A 68 -22.48 -11.30 7.00
CA ILE A 68 -23.55 -10.97 7.94
C ILE A 68 -24.04 -9.54 7.70
N LEU A 69 -23.13 -8.56 7.62
CA LEU A 69 -23.49 -7.15 7.35
C LEU A 69 -24.17 -6.97 5.98
N SER A 70 -23.73 -7.69 4.95
CA SER A 70 -24.40 -7.66 3.63
C SER A 70 -25.77 -8.34 3.65
N SER A 71 -25.95 -9.40 4.45
CA SER A 71 -27.21 -10.15 4.53
C SER A 71 -28.32 -9.38 5.25
N PHE A 72 -27.97 -8.39 6.08
CA PHE A 72 -28.94 -7.50 6.71
C PHE A 72 -29.35 -6.28 5.87
N HIS A 73 -28.92 -6.17 4.62
CA HIS A 73 -29.47 -5.15 3.72
C HIS A 73 -30.93 -5.47 3.41
N PRO A 74 -31.91 -4.63 3.83
CA PRO A 74 -33.26 -4.75 3.32
C PRO A 74 -33.19 -4.54 1.81
N SER A 75 -33.65 -5.55 1.07
CA SER A 75 -33.78 -5.55 -0.39
C SER A 75 -34.23 -4.17 -0.89
N SER A 76 -33.48 -3.64 -1.85
CA SER A 76 -33.68 -2.37 -2.54
C SER A 76 -35.14 -2.11 -2.88
N ARG A 77 -35.86 -1.43 -1.98
CA ARG A 77 -37.10 -0.74 -2.34
C ARG A 77 -36.68 0.57 -3.00
N SER A 78 -37.11 0.75 -4.25
CA SER A 78 -36.90 1.93 -5.08
C SER A 78 -37.06 3.23 -4.27
N SER A 79 -35.95 3.90 -3.97
CA SER A 79 -35.95 5.15 -3.22
C SER A 79 -36.18 6.33 -4.16
N LEU A 80 -37.45 6.65 -4.36
CA LEU A 80 -37.90 7.98 -4.80
C LEU A 80 -37.40 9.13 -3.87
N ASN A 81 -36.72 8.78 -2.76
CA ASN A 81 -36.14 9.66 -1.75
C ASN A 81 -34.64 9.99 -1.98
N GLN A 82 -34.04 9.59 -3.11
CA GLN A 82 -32.63 9.90 -3.41
C GLN A 82 -32.34 11.41 -3.49
N ILE A 83 -33.39 12.22 -3.66
CA ILE A 83 -33.29 13.69 -3.70
C ILE A 83 -33.17 14.31 -2.29
N GLU A 84 -33.67 13.63 -1.24
CA GLU A 84 -33.66 14.19 0.13
C GLU A 84 -32.38 13.86 0.92
N ALA A 85 -31.68 12.76 0.61
CA ALA A 85 -30.45 12.39 1.32
C ALA A 85 -29.22 13.25 0.92
N SER A 86 -29.26 13.90 -0.25
CA SER A 86 -28.17 14.73 -0.77
C SER A 86 -28.16 16.15 -0.18
N ARG A 87 -29.32 16.68 0.26
CA ARG A 87 -29.46 18.08 0.70
C ARG A 87 -28.74 18.42 2.02
N GLY A 88 -28.36 17.43 2.85
CA GLY A 88 -27.77 17.67 4.18
C GLY A 88 -26.24 17.58 4.29
N ARG A 89 -25.52 17.14 3.24
CA ARG A 89 -24.07 16.88 3.26
C ARG A 89 -23.33 17.68 2.19
N SER A 90 -23.53 19.00 2.16
CA SER A 90 -22.77 19.86 1.24
C SER A 90 -21.29 19.95 1.61
N LEU A 91 -20.88 19.62 2.83
CA LEU A 91 -19.48 19.73 3.26
C LEU A 91 -18.79 18.37 3.32
N GLN A 92 -17.52 18.33 2.91
CA GLN A 92 -16.70 17.12 2.95
C GLN A 92 -15.23 17.41 3.24
N LEU A 93 -14.58 16.48 3.94
CA LEU A 93 -13.13 16.46 4.08
C LEU A 93 -12.50 15.83 2.84
N ARG A 94 -11.33 16.32 2.43
CA ARG A 94 -10.59 15.79 1.28
C ARG A 94 -9.09 15.79 1.53
N PHE A 95 -8.42 14.68 1.22
CA PHE A 95 -6.95 14.63 1.15
C PHE A 95 -6.48 15.39 -0.10
N VAL A 96 -5.55 16.32 0.07
CA VAL A 96 -5.00 17.12 -1.04
C VAL A 96 -3.81 16.42 -1.67
N ASN A 97 -2.85 16.02 -0.83
CA ASN A 97 -1.63 15.37 -1.28
C ASN A 97 -1.86 13.85 -1.39
N LYS A 98 -1.21 13.25 -2.38
CA LYS A 98 -1.20 11.80 -2.57
C LYS A 98 -0.23 11.15 -1.60
N LEU A 99 -0.65 10.03 -1.01
CA LEU A 99 0.22 9.20 -0.19
C LEU A 99 1.09 8.28 -1.07
N PRO A 100 2.33 7.97 -0.65
CA PRO A 100 3.16 6.95 -1.29
C PRO A 100 2.45 5.60 -1.34
N SER A 101 2.66 4.86 -2.43
CA SER A 101 2.12 3.50 -2.59
C SER A 101 2.63 2.50 -1.53
N THR A 102 3.78 2.80 -0.91
CA THR A 102 4.40 2.00 0.15
C THR A 102 4.90 2.91 1.27
N ILE A 103 4.51 2.61 2.50
CA ILE A 103 4.97 3.27 3.73
C ILE A 103 5.61 2.20 4.63
N PHE A 104 6.57 2.56 5.45
CA PHE A 104 7.17 1.66 6.43
C PHE A 104 6.67 1.95 7.84
N THR A 105 6.49 0.90 8.66
CA THR A 105 6.19 1.07 10.09
C THR A 105 7.29 1.86 10.78
N GLY A 106 6.97 2.54 11.87
CA GLY A 106 7.95 3.34 12.63
C GLY A 106 8.43 4.62 11.95
N SER A 107 8.15 4.81 10.65
CA SER A 107 8.40 6.03 9.92
C SER A 107 7.18 6.96 9.97
N LYS A 108 7.42 8.27 9.94
CA LYS A 108 6.37 9.28 9.81
C LYS A 108 5.68 9.12 8.46
N VAL A 109 4.36 9.22 8.46
CA VAL A 109 3.56 9.22 7.24
C VAL A 109 3.67 10.59 6.59
N GLU A 110 4.23 10.61 5.37
CA GLU A 110 4.42 11.80 4.55
C GLU A 110 3.80 11.59 3.17
N ALA A 111 3.52 12.69 2.47
CA ALA A 111 3.04 12.64 1.10
C ALA A 111 4.16 12.25 0.12
N GLU A 112 3.79 11.88 -1.10
CA GLU A 112 4.73 11.44 -2.15
C GLU A 112 5.75 12.53 -2.55
N ASP A 113 5.39 13.80 -2.36
CA ASP A 113 6.25 14.97 -2.58
C ASP A 113 7.17 15.28 -1.37
N GLY A 114 7.15 14.47 -0.32
CA GLY A 114 7.92 14.67 0.92
C GLY A 114 7.32 15.72 1.87
N ASN A 115 6.16 16.29 1.52
CA ASN A 115 5.48 17.26 2.40
C ASN A 115 4.56 16.55 3.41
N THR A 116 4.10 17.30 4.41
CA THR A 116 3.04 16.83 5.32
C THR A 116 1.74 16.63 4.57
N ILE A 117 0.98 15.59 4.91
CA ILE A 117 -0.31 15.34 4.28
C ILE A 117 -1.31 16.42 4.71
N LYS A 118 -1.96 17.05 3.73
CA LYS A 118 -2.98 18.06 3.96
C LYS A 118 -4.38 17.49 3.74
N ILE A 119 -5.28 17.86 4.63
CA ILE A 119 -6.71 17.61 4.55
C ILE A 119 -7.41 18.96 4.50
N ILE A 120 -8.38 19.12 3.62
CA ILE A 120 -9.13 20.36 3.46
C ILE A 120 -10.62 20.11 3.65
N LEU A 121 -11.32 21.11 4.17
CA LEU A 121 -12.78 21.19 4.18
C LEU A 121 -13.24 21.83 2.87
N VAL A 122 -14.13 21.16 2.15
CA VAL A 122 -14.64 21.58 0.84
C VAL A 122 -16.15 21.57 0.85
N ASP A 123 -16.74 22.58 0.24
CA ASP A 123 -18.14 22.56 -0.14
C ASP A 123 -18.29 21.75 -1.44
N ALA A 124 -18.94 20.60 -1.37
CA ALA A 124 -19.16 19.66 -2.46
C ALA A 124 -20.05 20.20 -3.59
N MET A 125 -20.85 21.26 -3.36
CA MET A 125 -21.65 21.88 -4.42
C MET A 125 -20.83 22.86 -5.26
N THR A 126 -19.96 23.62 -4.61
CA THR A 126 -19.12 24.64 -5.27
C THR A 126 -17.71 24.15 -5.60
N GLU A 127 -17.31 23.02 -5.03
CA GLU A 127 -15.93 22.50 -4.99
C GLU A 127 -14.90 23.48 -4.42
N THR A 128 -15.35 24.47 -3.65
CA THR A 128 -14.47 25.48 -3.05
C THR A 128 -14.09 25.11 -1.63
N MET A 129 -12.87 25.49 -1.23
CA MET A 129 -12.39 25.32 0.12
C MET A 129 -13.16 26.25 1.08
N VAL A 130 -13.61 25.70 2.21
CA VAL A 130 -14.27 26.47 3.26
C VAL A 130 -13.23 26.92 4.27
N SER A 131 -12.76 28.16 4.12
CA SER A 131 -11.72 28.72 4.99
C SER A 131 -12.24 29.48 6.20
N SER A 132 -13.52 29.87 6.22
CA SER A 132 -14.10 30.67 7.30
C SER A 132 -15.33 30.01 7.93
N GLY A 133 -15.62 30.37 9.18
CA GLY A 133 -16.77 29.90 9.93
C GLY A 133 -16.40 28.88 11.01
N SER A 134 -17.36 28.50 11.86
CA SER A 134 -17.09 27.57 12.97
C SER A 134 -16.59 26.21 12.52
N LEU A 135 -16.99 25.75 11.33
CA LEU A 135 -16.60 24.46 10.77
C LEU A 135 -15.19 24.45 10.18
N SER A 136 -14.63 25.62 9.83
CA SER A 136 -13.26 25.71 9.31
C SER A 136 -12.19 25.47 10.40
N SER A 137 -12.60 25.42 11.68
CA SER A 137 -11.74 25.07 12.82
C SER A 137 -12.16 23.81 13.57
N ILE A 138 -12.90 22.90 12.91
CA ILE A 138 -13.39 21.69 13.56
C ILE A 138 -12.27 20.67 13.83
N LYS A 139 -12.41 19.90 14.91
CA LYS A 139 -11.51 18.80 15.26
C LYS A 139 -11.86 17.53 14.50
N ILE A 140 -10.86 16.96 13.83
CA ILE A 140 -10.95 15.71 13.08
C ILE A 140 -10.02 14.65 13.68
N GLU A 141 -10.30 13.40 13.35
CA GLU A 141 -9.54 12.22 13.74
C GLU A 141 -9.11 11.46 12.47
N ILE A 142 -7.85 11.08 12.45
CA ILE A 142 -7.23 10.22 11.46
C ILE A 142 -7.41 8.78 11.90
N VAL A 143 -8.00 7.98 11.01
CA VAL A 143 -8.28 6.55 11.23
C VAL A 143 -7.68 5.72 10.10
N VAL A 144 -7.54 4.42 10.33
CA VAL A 144 -7.12 3.48 9.29
C VAL A 144 -8.34 2.73 8.80
N LEU A 145 -8.52 2.64 7.50
CA LEU A 145 -9.63 1.95 6.86
C LEU A 145 -9.16 0.72 6.11
N ASN A 146 -10.07 -0.24 5.94
CA ASN A 146 -9.88 -1.36 5.02
C ASN A 146 -9.75 -0.84 3.58
N SER A 147 -8.79 -1.32 2.80
CA SER A 147 -8.59 -0.83 1.43
C SER A 147 -9.74 -1.13 0.48
N GLU A 148 -10.56 -2.14 0.79
CA GLU A 148 -11.77 -2.46 0.00
C GLU A 148 -12.86 -1.39 0.19
N PHE A 149 -12.77 -0.55 1.23
CA PHE A 149 -13.69 0.57 1.41
C PHE A 149 -13.56 1.57 0.26
N GLY A 150 -14.70 1.94 -0.33
CA GLY A 150 -14.75 2.85 -1.48
C GLY A 150 -14.19 2.28 -2.79
N ALA A 151 -14.08 0.95 -2.92
CA ALA A 151 -13.64 0.30 -4.16
C ALA A 151 -14.70 0.36 -5.29
N ASP A 152 -15.97 0.52 -4.95
CA ASP A 152 -17.09 0.48 -5.90
C ASP A 152 -17.34 1.84 -6.61
N GLU A 153 -16.41 2.79 -6.52
CA GLU A 153 -16.51 4.19 -6.98
C GLU A 153 -17.73 4.98 -6.47
N ARG A 154 -18.58 4.35 -5.66
CA ARG A 154 -19.64 4.99 -4.89
C ARG A 154 -18.98 5.92 -3.87
N GLN A 155 -18.95 7.20 -4.18
CA GLN A 155 -18.46 8.26 -3.30
C GLN A 155 -19.46 8.58 -2.18
N ASP A 156 -20.63 7.96 -2.19
CA ASP A 156 -21.65 8.09 -1.15
C ASP A 156 -21.66 6.86 -0.24
N TRP A 157 -21.19 7.03 1.00
CA TRP A 157 -21.34 6.06 2.09
C TRP A 157 -22.05 6.69 3.28
N THR A 158 -22.66 5.85 4.10
CA THR A 158 -23.20 6.28 5.40
C THR A 158 -22.08 6.39 6.44
N GLU A 159 -22.31 7.19 7.49
CA GLU A 159 -21.35 7.29 8.62
C GLU A 159 -21.12 5.92 9.28
N ASN A 160 -22.16 5.09 9.32
CA ASN A 160 -22.05 3.72 9.85
C ASN A 160 -21.19 2.82 8.98
N GLU A 161 -21.31 2.90 7.66
CA GLU A 161 -20.45 2.17 6.71
C GLU A 161 -18.99 2.59 6.86
N PHE A 162 -18.73 3.90 6.96
CA PHE A 162 -17.38 4.42 7.22
C PHE A 162 -16.83 3.86 8.53
N ASN A 163 -17.58 3.98 9.62
CA ASN A 163 -17.17 3.52 10.94
C ASN A 163 -16.96 2.01 11.01
N ALA A 164 -17.74 1.21 10.27
CA ALA A 164 -17.58 -0.24 10.17
C ALA A 164 -16.30 -0.63 9.40
N SER A 165 -15.82 0.24 8.49
CA SER A 165 -14.59 -0.01 7.73
C SER A 165 -13.30 0.34 8.48
N VAL A 166 -13.40 0.98 9.66
CA VAL A 166 -12.26 1.37 10.49
C VAL A 166 -11.59 0.12 11.05
N LEU A 167 -10.31 -0.06 10.71
CA LEU A 167 -9.50 -1.17 11.19
C LEU A 167 -8.96 -0.88 12.59
N ARG A 168 -9.02 -1.92 13.43
CA ARG A 168 -8.35 -1.94 14.74
C ARG A 168 -7.08 -2.75 14.69
N GLU A 169 -6.22 -2.52 15.67
CA GLU A 169 -5.03 -3.32 15.89
C GLU A 169 -5.35 -4.80 16.16
N ARG A 170 -4.36 -5.66 15.91
CA ARG A 170 -4.45 -7.06 16.30
C ARG A 170 -4.46 -7.19 17.82
N GLN A 171 -5.12 -8.23 18.33
CA GLN A 171 -5.13 -8.51 19.78
C GLN A 171 -3.71 -8.53 20.36
N GLY A 172 -3.52 -7.75 21.43
CA GLY A 172 -2.23 -7.65 22.13
C GLY A 172 -1.18 -6.76 21.44
N LYS A 173 -1.55 -6.02 20.39
CA LYS A 173 -0.67 -5.02 19.75
C LYS A 173 -1.00 -3.60 20.23
N ARG A 174 -0.06 -2.68 19.94
CA ARG A 174 -0.28 -1.23 20.10
C ARG A 174 -1.33 -0.76 19.09
N PRO A 175 -1.96 0.41 19.31
CA PRO A 175 -2.86 1.02 18.33
C PRO A 175 -2.20 1.03 16.94
N LEU A 176 -2.98 0.71 15.91
CA LEU A 176 -2.47 0.53 14.54
C LEU A 176 -1.72 1.77 14.02
N VAL A 177 -2.14 2.94 14.49
CA VAL A 177 -1.51 4.23 14.25
C VAL A 177 -1.33 4.96 15.58
N THR A 178 -0.21 5.65 15.71
CA THR A 178 0.16 6.47 16.87
C THR A 178 0.61 7.87 16.42
N GLY A 179 0.75 8.78 17.38
CA GLY A 179 1.14 10.18 17.14
C GLY A 179 -0.06 11.12 17.09
N ASP A 180 0.00 12.14 16.24
CA ASP A 180 -1.02 13.20 16.20
C ASP A 180 -2.21 12.80 15.34
N VAL A 181 -2.94 11.77 15.82
CA VAL A 181 -4.12 11.23 15.15
C VAL A 181 -5.34 12.12 15.29
N SER A 182 -5.31 13.14 16.14
CA SER A 182 -6.40 14.09 16.28
C SER A 182 -5.91 15.51 16.03
N ILE A 183 -6.40 16.10 14.95
CA ILE A 183 -5.95 17.40 14.45
C ILE A 183 -7.12 18.37 14.39
N THR A 184 -6.85 19.65 14.60
CA THR A 184 -7.85 20.71 14.48
C THR A 184 -7.61 21.42 13.15
N LEU A 185 -8.65 21.61 12.35
CA LEU A 185 -8.54 22.41 11.15
C LEU A 185 -8.18 23.86 11.52
N VAL A 186 -7.42 24.53 10.67
CA VAL A 186 -7.12 25.96 10.75
C VAL A 186 -7.43 26.54 9.40
N ASP A 187 -8.38 27.48 9.35
CA ASP A 187 -8.91 28.05 8.10
C ASP A 187 -9.28 26.98 7.07
N GLY A 188 -9.90 25.89 7.53
CA GLY A 188 -10.35 24.78 6.70
C GLY A 188 -9.26 23.77 6.34
N VAL A 189 -8.03 23.95 6.83
CA VAL A 189 -6.87 23.11 6.50
C VAL A 189 -6.38 22.36 7.74
N GLY A 190 -6.24 21.05 7.62
CA GLY A 190 -5.64 20.17 8.62
C GLY A 190 -4.34 19.58 8.10
N ASN A 191 -3.25 19.80 8.82
CA ASN A 191 -1.97 19.15 8.52
C ASN A 191 -1.84 17.89 9.38
N VAL A 192 -1.65 16.75 8.74
CA VAL A 192 -1.37 15.48 9.39
C VAL A 192 0.14 15.39 9.60
N ASP A 193 0.56 15.52 10.85
CA ASP A 193 1.96 15.43 11.26
C ASP A 193 2.16 14.27 12.25
N ASN A 194 3.37 13.72 12.32
CA ASN A 194 3.79 12.72 13.29
C ASN A 194 2.90 11.46 13.40
N VAL A 195 2.10 11.17 12.37
CA VAL A 195 1.31 9.94 12.28
C VAL A 195 2.24 8.80 11.90
N ILE A 196 2.24 7.72 12.68
CA ILE A 196 3.15 6.57 12.50
C ILE A 196 2.37 5.27 12.58
N PHE A 197 2.56 4.37 11.60
CA PHE A 197 2.03 3.01 11.65
C PHE A 197 2.87 2.12 12.57
N THR A 198 2.21 1.37 13.46
CA THR A 198 2.88 0.45 14.39
C THR A 198 2.91 -0.99 13.90
N ASP A 199 2.04 -1.33 12.95
CA ASP A 199 1.93 -2.66 12.36
C ASP A 199 1.85 -2.56 10.83
N ASN A 200 2.32 -3.61 10.17
CA ASN A 200 2.34 -3.67 8.70
C ASN A 200 0.98 -4.13 8.16
N SER A 201 0.71 -3.97 6.86
CA SER A 201 -0.57 -4.34 6.26
C SER A 201 -0.67 -5.81 5.84
N SER A 202 0.38 -6.62 6.02
CA SER A 202 0.39 -7.99 5.48
C SER A 202 -0.60 -8.94 6.15
N TRP A 203 -1.06 -8.62 7.36
CA TRP A 203 -1.96 -9.46 8.15
C TRP A 203 -3.43 -9.37 7.73
N ILE A 204 -3.81 -8.33 6.99
CA ILE A 204 -5.14 -8.24 6.37
C ILE A 204 -5.15 -8.83 4.96
N ARG A 205 -6.31 -9.30 4.53
CA ARG A 205 -6.47 -10.00 3.24
C ARG A 205 -6.03 -9.15 2.04
N SER A 206 -6.42 -7.87 2.02
CA SER A 206 -6.12 -6.96 0.92
C SER A 206 -4.65 -6.52 0.87
N ARG A 207 -3.92 -6.73 1.98
CA ARG A 207 -2.54 -6.28 2.20
C ARG A 207 -2.33 -4.77 2.06
N LYS A 208 -3.40 -3.99 2.10
CA LYS A 208 -3.36 -2.54 1.92
C LYS A 208 -4.27 -1.85 2.93
N PHE A 209 -3.81 -0.71 3.41
CA PHE A 209 -4.60 0.20 4.21
C PHE A 209 -5.02 1.41 3.40
N ARG A 210 -6.01 2.16 3.91
CA ARG A 210 -6.30 3.54 3.54
C ARG A 210 -6.25 4.40 4.80
N LEU A 211 -5.91 5.68 4.66
CA LEU A 211 -6.20 6.66 5.70
C LEU A 211 -7.62 7.19 5.51
N GLY A 212 -8.32 7.30 6.61
CA GLY A 212 -9.59 8.00 6.72
C GLY A 212 -9.44 9.24 7.60
N ALA A 213 -10.29 10.24 7.38
CA ALA A 213 -10.44 11.36 8.29
C ALA A 213 -11.90 11.65 8.55
N ARG A 214 -12.29 11.74 9.82
CA ARG A 214 -13.68 12.02 10.24
C ARG A 214 -13.71 13.09 11.31
N ILE A 215 -14.85 13.74 11.49
CA ILE A 215 -15.07 14.67 12.60
C ILE A 215 -15.21 13.88 13.92
N VAL A 216 -14.65 14.41 15.01
CA VAL A 216 -14.78 13.80 16.36
C VAL A 216 -16.04 14.26 17.07
N GLN A 217 -16.45 15.50 16.80
CA GLN A 217 -17.57 16.14 17.48
C GLN A 217 -18.84 15.97 16.66
N ARG A 218 -19.95 15.64 17.34
CA ARG A 218 -21.27 15.76 16.72
C ARG A 218 -21.61 17.23 16.59
N ILE A 219 -21.70 17.69 15.36
CA ILE A 219 -22.20 19.03 15.04
C ILE A 219 -23.70 19.04 15.37
N SER A 220 -24.14 19.97 16.23
CA SER A 220 -25.56 20.18 16.48
C SER A 220 -26.15 20.92 15.28
N GLY A 221 -26.95 20.23 14.46
CA GLY A 221 -27.58 20.80 13.26
C GLY A 221 -27.69 19.83 12.09
N GLU A 222 -28.21 20.33 10.95
CA GLU A 222 -28.44 19.58 9.70
C GLU A 222 -27.16 19.31 8.90
N SER A 223 -26.09 20.10 9.12
CA SER A 223 -24.86 20.05 8.34
C SER A 223 -23.95 18.91 8.80
N LYS A 224 -24.04 17.76 8.14
CA LYS A 224 -23.09 16.65 8.33
C LYS A 224 -21.90 16.82 7.39
N ILE A 225 -20.69 16.89 7.95
CA ILE A 225 -19.45 16.89 7.15
C ILE A 225 -19.12 15.44 6.78
N ARG A 226 -18.96 15.16 5.49
CA ARG A 226 -18.56 13.85 4.97
C ARG A 226 -17.07 13.57 5.25
N GLU A 227 -16.77 12.32 5.58
CA GLU A 227 -15.43 11.84 5.88
C GLU A 227 -14.54 11.81 4.62
N ALA A 228 -13.23 11.93 4.80
CA ALA A 228 -12.24 11.78 3.74
C ALA A 228 -11.70 10.35 3.70
N THR A 229 -11.34 9.88 2.51
CA THR A 229 -10.56 8.65 2.31
C THR A 229 -9.38 8.91 1.39
N SER A 230 -8.25 8.30 1.69
CA SER A 230 -7.08 8.32 0.80
C SER A 230 -7.14 7.18 -0.21
N GLU A 231 -6.23 7.22 -1.20
CA GLU A 231 -5.88 6.02 -1.98
C GLU A 231 -5.31 4.92 -1.07
N ALA A 232 -5.40 3.68 -1.54
CA ALA A 232 -4.90 2.51 -0.81
C ALA A 232 -3.39 2.33 -0.99
N PHE A 233 -2.67 2.07 0.11
CA PHE A 233 -1.22 1.88 0.14
C PHE A 233 -0.83 0.66 0.97
N ILE A 234 0.39 0.15 0.73
CA ILE A 234 0.97 -0.97 1.47
C ILE A 234 1.77 -0.41 2.65
N VAL A 235 1.57 -0.96 3.85
CA VAL A 235 2.47 -0.70 4.97
C VAL A 235 3.39 -1.89 5.15
N LYS A 236 4.70 -1.68 5.02
CA LYS A 236 5.73 -2.70 5.21
C LYS A 236 6.39 -2.55 6.58
N ASP A 237 6.91 -3.64 7.09
CA ASP A 237 7.73 -3.61 8.29
C ASP A 237 9.02 -2.81 8.06
N HIS A 238 9.39 -1.92 8.98
CA HIS A 238 10.62 -1.11 8.91
C HIS A 238 11.89 -1.93 8.64
N ARG A 239 11.94 -3.19 9.10
CA ARG A 239 13.06 -4.09 8.83
C ARG A 239 13.26 -4.31 7.32
N GLY A 240 12.18 -4.27 6.55
CA GLY A 240 12.22 -4.41 5.10
C GLY A 240 12.91 -3.25 4.39
N GLU A 241 12.88 -2.04 4.97
CA GLU A 241 13.61 -0.88 4.46
C GLU A 241 15.11 -1.06 4.68
N LEU A 242 15.49 -1.38 5.92
CA LEU A 242 16.89 -1.59 6.30
C LEU A 242 17.55 -2.73 5.52
N TYR A 243 16.81 -3.81 5.21
CA TYR A 243 17.33 -5.01 4.54
C TYR A 243 17.14 -5.04 3.02
N LYS A 244 16.73 -3.92 2.41
CA LYS A 244 16.52 -3.82 0.97
C LYS A 244 17.79 -4.16 0.18
N LYS A 245 17.69 -5.09 -0.77
CA LYS A 245 18.75 -5.35 -1.75
C LYS A 245 18.86 -4.17 -2.70
N HIS A 246 20.09 -3.78 -3.05
CA HIS A 246 20.31 -2.72 -4.02
C HIS A 246 20.37 -3.30 -5.43
N TYR A 247 19.66 -2.67 -6.36
CA TYR A 247 19.70 -3.03 -7.77
C TYR A 247 19.77 -1.76 -8.63
N PRO A 248 20.86 -1.54 -9.38
CA PRO A 248 22.11 -2.31 -9.31
C PRO A 248 22.82 -2.09 -7.96
N PRO A 249 23.62 -3.05 -7.46
CA PRO A 249 24.43 -2.86 -6.27
C PRO A 249 25.57 -1.87 -6.53
N PHE A 250 25.91 -1.05 -5.53
CA PHE A 250 27.03 -0.10 -5.57
C PHE A 250 28.31 -0.75 -5.03
N LEU A 251 29.47 -0.26 -5.47
CA LEU A 251 30.77 -0.79 -5.02
C LEU A 251 30.99 -0.67 -3.51
N HIS A 252 30.43 0.38 -2.90
CA HIS A 252 30.53 0.64 -1.46
C HIS A 252 29.43 -0.02 -0.65
N ASP A 253 28.49 -0.72 -1.29
CA ASP A 253 27.50 -1.49 -0.57
C ASP A 253 28.17 -2.60 0.23
N GLU A 254 27.64 -2.88 1.42
CA GLU A 254 27.99 -4.08 2.16
C GLU A 254 27.67 -5.32 1.31
N VAL A 255 28.50 -6.36 1.41
CA VAL A 255 28.41 -7.55 0.55
C VAL A 255 27.07 -8.27 0.67
N TRP A 256 26.43 -8.21 1.84
CA TRP A 256 25.09 -8.76 2.05
C TRP A 256 24.01 -8.02 1.26
N ARG A 257 24.26 -6.85 0.65
CA ARG A 257 23.29 -6.21 -0.26
C ARG A 257 23.16 -6.94 -1.59
N LEU A 258 24.10 -7.82 -1.94
CA LEU A 258 24.01 -8.69 -3.11
C LEU A 258 22.88 -9.72 -2.96
N GLU A 259 22.33 -10.14 -4.09
CA GLU A 259 21.34 -11.21 -4.10
C GLU A 259 21.88 -12.49 -3.47
N ARG A 260 21.00 -13.25 -2.80
CA ARG A 260 21.31 -14.55 -2.16
C ARG A 260 22.24 -14.51 -0.94
N ILE A 261 22.73 -13.34 -0.53
CA ILE A 261 23.54 -13.20 0.70
C ILE A 261 22.68 -12.59 1.81
N ALA A 262 22.26 -13.35 2.81
CA ALA A 262 21.46 -12.79 3.91
C ALA A 262 22.32 -11.94 4.85
N LYS A 263 21.81 -10.78 5.32
CA LYS A 263 22.46 -10.01 6.40
C LYS A 263 22.59 -10.89 7.62
N ASP A 264 23.77 -10.91 8.23
CA ASP A 264 24.13 -11.77 9.38
C ASP A 264 23.94 -13.28 9.15
N GLY A 265 23.75 -13.70 7.90
CA GLY A 265 23.67 -15.10 7.51
C GLY A 265 25.04 -15.78 7.57
N THR A 266 25.05 -17.12 7.50
CA THR A 266 26.28 -17.93 7.52
C THR A 266 27.27 -17.50 6.45
N PHE A 267 26.80 -17.29 5.22
CA PHE A 267 27.65 -16.86 4.11
C PHE A 267 28.20 -15.44 4.30
N ASN A 268 27.37 -14.49 4.76
CA ASN A 268 27.85 -13.15 5.09
C ASN A 268 28.95 -13.19 6.16
N LYS A 269 28.75 -13.95 7.23
CA LYS A 269 29.73 -14.12 8.31
C LYS A 269 31.04 -14.71 7.79
N ARG A 270 31.00 -15.73 6.93
CA ARG A 270 32.21 -16.31 6.30
C ARG A 270 32.95 -15.30 5.44
N LEU A 271 32.24 -14.53 4.62
CA LEU A 271 32.84 -13.45 3.81
C LEU A 271 33.50 -12.39 4.71
N THR A 272 32.80 -11.95 5.75
CA THR A 272 33.32 -10.98 6.74
C THR A 272 34.58 -11.52 7.43
N SER A 273 34.60 -12.80 7.84
CA SER A 273 35.79 -13.43 8.43
C SER A 273 36.98 -13.52 7.47
N ASN A 274 36.75 -13.47 6.16
CA ASN A 274 37.78 -13.43 5.12
C ASN A 274 38.07 -12.00 4.62
N ASN A 275 37.70 -10.97 5.40
CA ASN A 275 37.88 -9.56 5.08
C ASN A 275 37.15 -9.07 3.80
N ILE A 276 36.04 -9.71 3.44
CA ILE A 276 35.19 -9.31 2.32
C ILE A 276 33.95 -8.61 2.90
N PHE A 277 34.01 -7.28 2.97
CA PHE A 277 32.94 -6.48 3.59
C PHE A 277 32.05 -5.82 2.55
N THR A 278 32.61 -5.40 1.41
CA THR A 278 31.90 -4.65 0.38
C THR A 278 31.76 -5.41 -0.93
N VAL A 279 30.86 -4.94 -1.79
CA VAL A 279 30.74 -5.42 -3.18
C VAL A 279 32.07 -5.25 -3.93
N LYS A 280 32.82 -4.17 -3.68
CA LYS A 280 34.15 -3.96 -4.26
C LYS A 280 35.14 -5.06 -3.84
N ASP A 281 35.18 -5.42 -2.57
CA ASP A 281 36.08 -6.47 -2.07
C ASP A 281 35.73 -7.83 -2.69
N PHE A 282 34.43 -8.12 -2.79
CA PHE A 282 33.92 -9.34 -3.39
C PHE A 282 34.32 -9.45 -4.87
N LEU A 283 34.14 -8.38 -5.65
CA LEU A 283 34.53 -8.33 -7.05
C LEU A 283 36.05 -8.42 -7.23
N ARG A 284 36.82 -7.74 -6.37
CA ARG A 284 38.29 -7.80 -6.41
C ARG A 284 38.78 -9.22 -6.20
N LEU A 285 38.25 -9.93 -5.21
CA LEU A 285 38.63 -11.33 -4.98
C LEU A 285 38.16 -12.23 -6.13
N HIS A 286 36.96 -12.02 -6.66
CA HIS A 286 36.47 -12.79 -7.80
C HIS A 286 37.39 -12.71 -9.03
N VAL A 287 37.95 -11.53 -9.30
CA VAL A 287 38.88 -11.30 -10.42
C VAL A 287 40.29 -11.83 -10.13
N ILE A 288 40.79 -11.69 -8.90
CA ILE A 288 42.14 -12.13 -8.52
C ILE A 288 42.19 -13.65 -8.36
N ASP A 289 41.25 -14.24 -7.63
CA ASP A 289 41.19 -15.66 -7.30
C ASP A 289 39.74 -16.12 -7.09
N SER A 290 39.12 -16.50 -8.21
CA SER A 290 37.74 -17.01 -8.20
C SER A 290 37.57 -18.32 -7.42
N SER A 291 38.63 -19.13 -7.27
CA SER A 291 38.61 -20.38 -6.50
C SER A 291 38.59 -20.12 -5.01
N ALA A 292 39.38 -19.16 -4.51
CA ALA A 292 39.36 -18.77 -3.11
C ALA A 292 37.97 -18.28 -2.69
N LEU A 293 37.30 -17.50 -3.54
CA LEU A 293 35.93 -17.04 -3.26
C LEU A 293 34.92 -18.21 -3.19
N ARG A 294 35.09 -19.25 -4.03
CA ARG A 294 34.25 -20.47 -3.98
C ARG A 294 34.46 -21.23 -2.68
N HIS A 295 35.69 -21.36 -2.20
CA HIS A 295 35.97 -22.00 -0.91
C HIS A 295 35.37 -21.27 0.28
N VAL A 296 35.21 -19.94 0.22
CA VAL A 296 34.49 -19.18 1.26
C VAL A 296 32.98 -19.45 1.21
N SER A 297 32.46 -19.89 0.06
CA SER A 297 31.03 -20.15 -0.17
C SER A 297 30.57 -21.58 0.13
N GLU A 298 31.48 -22.54 0.21
CA GLU A 298 31.26 -23.95 0.63
C GLU A 298 31.26 -24.06 2.16
#